data_AF-A0A8B6FPN7-F1
#
_entry.id   AF-A0A8B6FPN7-F1
#
_cell.length_a   1.000
_cell.length_b   1.000
_cell.length_c   1.000
_cell.angle_alpha   90.00
_cell.angle_beta   90.00
_cell.angle_gamma   90.00
#
_symmetry.space_group_name_H-M   'P 1'
#
loop_
_entity.id
_entity.type
_entity.pdbx_description
1 polymer ?
#
loop_
_entity_poly.entity_id
_entity_poly.type
_entity_poly.pdbx_seq_one_letter_code
_entity_poly.pdbx_strand_id
1 'polypeptide(L)'
;MLKIRLKDLRSSVEFTENGLNQYTSLNILNTQEKTERTRVTKKWIKVGDWFPKRVGSEIKPSIELNSITWPGNQPFPPLGRPARRFFNIATLNEAPYVMYRPTDALTGKCNYPATKCRVVYNATE
;
A
#
# COMPACT_ATOMS: atom_id res chain seq x y z
N MET A 1 -44.14 26.62 15.14
CA MET A 1 -42.83 26.44 14.48
C MET A 1 -42.42 24.97 14.63
N LEU A 2 -42.58 24.16 13.57
CA LEU A 2 -42.32 22.70 13.62
C LEU A 2 -40.82 22.44 13.43
N LYS A 3 -40.15 21.99 14.50
CA LYS A 3 -38.74 21.59 14.48
C LYS A 3 -38.67 20.15 13.97
N ILE A 4 -38.55 19.97 12.66
CA ILE A 4 -38.36 18.66 12.05
C ILE A 4 -37.03 18.11 12.58
N ARG A 5 -37.08 17.11 13.46
CA ARG A 5 -35.88 16.35 13.83
C ARG A 5 -35.49 15.54 12.59
N LEU A 6 -34.38 15.90 11.96
CA LEU A 6 -33.73 15.04 10.96
C LEU A 6 -33.50 13.68 11.64
N LYS A 7 -34.17 12.63 11.15
CA LYS A 7 -33.96 11.26 11.63
C LYS A 7 -32.48 10.93 11.45
N ASP A 8 -31.86 10.41 12.50
CA ASP A 8 -30.49 9.91 12.42
C ASP A 8 -30.48 8.66 11.54
N LEU A 9 -29.87 8.76 10.35
CA LEU A 9 -29.75 7.66 9.40
C LEU A 9 -29.07 6.44 10.02
N ARG A 10 -28.23 6.62 11.04
CA ARG A 10 -27.57 5.52 11.78
C ARG A 10 -28.56 4.58 12.47
N SER A 11 -29.78 5.05 12.72
CA SER A 11 -30.87 4.28 13.32
C SER A 11 -31.88 3.74 12.32
N SER A 12 -31.74 4.10 11.03
CA SER A 12 -32.64 3.66 9.98
C SER A 12 -32.27 2.25 9.52
N VAL A 13 -33.26 1.44 9.21
CA VAL A 13 -33.06 0.08 8.71
C VAL A 13 -33.80 -0.04 7.39
N GLU A 14 -33.03 -0.07 6.31
CA GLU A 14 -33.51 -0.34 4.94
C GLU A 14 -32.53 -1.30 4.29
N PHE A 15 -33.02 -2.15 3.39
CA PHE A 15 -32.20 -3.18 2.76
C PHE A 15 -32.04 -2.91 1.27
N THR A 16 -30.88 -3.26 0.70
CA THR A 16 -30.70 -3.32 -0.75
C THR A 16 -31.42 -4.53 -1.33
N GLU A 17 -31.53 -4.61 -2.65
CA GLU A 17 -32.05 -5.80 -3.36
C GLU A 17 -31.27 -7.07 -2.99
N ASN A 18 -29.99 -6.93 -2.59
CA ASN A 18 -29.13 -8.01 -2.14
C ASN A 18 -29.29 -8.34 -0.65
N GLY A 19 -30.23 -7.71 0.06
CA GLY A 19 -30.49 -7.95 1.49
C GLY A 19 -29.48 -7.32 2.45
N LEU A 20 -28.66 -6.35 2.00
CA LEU A 20 -27.70 -5.65 2.86
C LEU A 20 -28.32 -4.39 3.45
N ASN A 21 -28.06 -4.11 4.73
CA ASN A 21 -28.52 -2.86 5.34
C ASN A 21 -27.84 -1.65 4.69
N GLN A 22 -28.64 -0.77 4.08
CA GLN A 22 -28.19 0.43 3.39
C GLN A 22 -27.54 1.45 4.34
N TYR A 23 -27.96 1.48 5.61
CA TYR A 23 -27.53 2.48 6.57
C TYR A 23 -26.64 1.96 7.69
N THR A 24 -25.82 0.95 7.40
CA THR A 24 -24.93 0.38 8.42
C THR A 24 -23.84 1.36 8.86
N SER A 25 -23.55 1.42 10.15
CA SER A 25 -22.41 2.15 10.70
C SER A 25 -21.40 1.15 11.24
N LEU A 26 -20.12 1.33 10.90
CA LEU A 26 -19.05 0.40 11.21
C LEU A 26 -17.95 1.09 12.01
N ASN A 27 -17.40 0.37 12.98
CA ASN A 27 -16.21 0.81 13.70
C ASN A 27 -14.96 0.39 12.92
N ILE A 28 -14.03 1.32 12.75
CA ILE A 28 -12.71 1.05 12.18
C ILE A 28 -11.76 0.77 13.33
N LEU A 29 -11.16 -0.42 13.33
CA LEU A 29 -10.27 -0.88 14.38
C LEU A 29 -8.86 -1.02 13.82
N ASN A 30 -7.86 -0.54 14.57
CA ASN A 30 -6.45 -0.76 14.29
C ASN A 30 -5.87 -1.73 15.32
N THR A 31 -5.03 -2.67 14.87
CA THR A 31 -4.27 -3.52 15.79
C THR A 31 -3.01 -2.78 16.21
N GLN A 32 -2.90 -2.45 17.48
CA GLN A 32 -1.73 -1.78 18.04
C GLN A 32 -0.98 -2.70 18.99
N GLU A 33 0.35 -2.63 18.92
CA GLU A 33 1.24 -3.35 19.82
C GLU A 33 1.48 -2.53 21.08
N LYS A 34 1.22 -3.12 22.24
CA LYS A 34 1.54 -2.53 23.53
C LYS A 34 2.55 -3.42 24.25
N THR A 35 3.73 -2.88 24.51
CA THR A 35 4.77 -3.53 25.30
C THR A 35 4.55 -3.19 26.77
N GLU A 36 4.15 -4.19 27.56
CA GLU A 36 4.08 -4.06 29.02
C GLU A 36 5.10 -4.99 29.67
N ARG A 37 6.04 -4.40 30.41
CA ARG A 37 7.14 -5.02 31.17
C ARG A 37 8.11 -5.87 30.32
N THR A 38 7.65 -6.97 29.72
CA THR A 38 8.41 -7.88 28.84
C THR A 38 7.55 -8.62 27.81
N ARG A 39 6.23 -8.38 27.77
CA ARG A 39 5.31 -9.03 26.83
C ARG A 39 4.75 -8.02 25.84
N VAL A 40 4.84 -8.34 24.55
CA VAL A 40 4.17 -7.60 23.49
C VAL A 40 2.76 -8.18 23.34
N THR A 41 1.75 -7.34 23.54
CA THR A 41 0.35 -7.72 23.33
C THR A 41 -0.24 -6.93 22.16
N LYS A 42 -1.06 -7.60 21.34
CA LYS A 42 -1.80 -6.97 20.25
C LYS A 42 -3.22 -6.68 20.72
N LYS A 43 -3.65 -5.42 20.61
CA LYS A 43 -5.00 -4.99 20.98
C LYS A 43 -5.68 -4.29 19.81
N TRP A 44 -6.95 -4.61 19.61
CA TRP A 44 -7.81 -3.86 18.71
C TRP A 44 -8.23 -2.56 19.37
N ILE A 45 -7.88 -1.44 18.77
CA ILE A 45 -8.19 -0.10 19.25
C ILE A 45 -9.04 0.58 18.17
N LYS A 46 -10.18 1.13 18.56
CA LYS A 46 -11.02 1.91 17.64
C LYS A 46 -10.28 3.16 17.20
N VAL A 47 -10.10 3.31 15.90
CA VAL A 47 -9.43 4.45 15.26
C VAL A 47 -10.37 5.26 14.37
N GLY A 48 -11.63 4.85 14.23
CA GLY A 48 -12.57 5.66 13.47
C GLY A 48 -13.94 5.03 13.32
N ASP A 49 -14.77 5.74 12.58
CA ASP A 49 -16.14 5.41 12.27
C ASP A 49 -16.37 5.54 10.76
N TRP A 50 -17.04 4.55 10.20
CA TRP A 50 -17.57 4.60 8.85
C TRP A 50 -19.09 4.61 8.94
N PHE A 51 -19.74 5.57 8.29
CA PHE A 51 -21.19 5.69 8.36
C PHE A 51 -21.76 6.37 7.11
N PRO A 52 -23.01 6.06 6.74
CA PRO A 52 -23.73 6.75 5.68
C PRO A 52 -24.04 8.19 6.09
N LYS A 53 -23.78 9.15 5.20
CA LYS A 53 -24.11 10.56 5.41
C LYS A 53 -24.93 11.06 4.24
N ARG A 54 -26.03 11.77 4.54
CA ARG A 54 -26.83 12.44 3.52
C ARG A 54 -26.09 13.70 3.03
N VAL A 55 -25.86 13.78 1.73
CA VAL A 55 -25.27 14.95 1.07
C VAL A 55 -26.22 15.36 -0.04
N GLY A 56 -27.07 16.36 0.23
CA GLY A 56 -28.16 16.73 -0.67
C GLY A 56 -29.22 15.62 -0.75
N SER A 57 -29.53 15.18 -1.97
CA SER A 57 -30.44 14.05 -2.25
C SER A 57 -29.77 12.69 -2.15
N GLU A 58 -28.43 12.63 -2.17
CA GLU A 58 -27.65 11.38 -2.23
C GLU A 58 -27.19 10.93 -0.84
N ILE A 59 -27.07 9.61 -0.65
CA ILE A 59 -26.42 9.01 0.51
C ILE A 59 -25.02 8.59 0.10
N LYS A 60 -24.00 9.13 0.77
CA LYS A 60 -22.60 8.82 0.51
C LYS A 60 -21.94 8.23 1.74
N PRO A 61 -20.99 7.29 1.58
CA PRO A 61 -20.18 6.83 2.68
C PRO A 61 -19.32 7.98 3.21
N SER A 62 -19.31 8.14 4.54
CA SER A 62 -18.47 9.09 5.25
C SER A 62 -17.56 8.33 6.21
N ILE A 63 -16.34 8.83 6.36
CA ILE A 63 -15.35 8.24 7.25
C ILE A 63 -14.80 9.33 8.18
N GLU A 64 -14.74 9.03 9.47
CA GLU A 64 -14.11 9.87 10.48
C GLU A 64 -12.99 9.04 11.12
N LEU A 65 -11.75 9.49 10.95
CA LEU A 65 -10.56 8.79 11.42
C LEU A 65 -9.85 9.62 12.50
N ASN A 66 -9.45 8.93 13.55
CA ASN A 66 -8.49 9.36 14.55
C ASN A 66 -7.07 8.87 14.16
N SER A 67 -6.08 9.16 15.00
CA SER A 67 -4.69 8.75 14.76
C SER A 67 -4.53 7.24 14.55
N ILE A 68 -3.89 6.86 13.45
CA ILE A 68 -3.58 5.47 13.09
C ILE A 68 -2.07 5.26 13.25
N THR A 69 -1.70 4.24 14.02
CA THR A 69 -0.31 3.78 14.13
C THR A 69 -0.03 2.72 13.06
N TRP A 70 1.02 2.94 12.29
CA TRP A 70 1.50 2.04 11.25
C TRP A 70 2.56 1.07 11.79
N PRO A 71 2.86 -0.03 11.07
CA PRO A 71 3.90 -0.97 11.47
C PRO A 71 5.23 -0.27 11.83
N GLY A 72 5.91 -0.77 12.86
CA GLY A 72 7.10 -0.10 13.41
C GLY A 72 6.79 1.10 14.32
N ASN A 73 5.57 1.19 14.83
CA ASN A 73 5.08 2.27 15.70
C ASN A 73 5.21 3.67 15.06
N GLN A 74 5.00 3.75 13.74
CA GLN A 74 5.15 4.98 12.98
C GLN A 74 3.82 5.75 12.86
N PRO A 75 3.82 7.10 12.93
CA PRO A 75 2.61 7.89 12.78
C PRO A 75 2.21 8.09 11.30
N PHE A 76 3.08 7.77 10.35
CA PHE A 76 2.84 7.89 8.92
C PHE A 76 2.89 6.53 8.22
N PRO A 77 2.12 6.34 7.13
CA PRO A 77 2.14 5.11 6.37
C PRO A 77 3.53 4.85 5.78
N PRO A 78 3.94 3.59 5.64
CA PRO A 78 5.16 3.26 4.93
C PRO A 78 5.09 3.82 3.51
N LEU A 79 6.20 4.41 3.04
CA LEU A 79 6.34 4.80 1.64
C LEU A 79 6.05 3.57 0.78
N GLY A 80 5.10 3.69 -0.14
CA GLY A 80 4.66 2.58 -0.98
C GLY A 80 5.82 1.91 -1.73
N ARG A 81 5.54 0.75 -2.33
CA ARG A 81 6.55 -0.02 -3.09
C ARG A 81 7.32 0.92 -4.04
N PRO A 82 8.66 0.97 -3.98
CA PRO A 82 9.44 1.80 -4.89
C PRO A 82 9.09 1.48 -6.34
N ALA A 83 8.93 2.52 -7.17
CA ALA A 83 8.69 2.36 -8.61
C ALA A 83 9.83 1.63 -9.33
N ARG A 84 11.02 1.57 -8.73
CA ARG A 84 12.22 0.97 -9.31
C ARG A 84 12.14 -0.55 -9.25
N ARG A 85 11.59 -1.13 -10.31
CA ARG A 85 11.78 -2.54 -10.64
C ARG A 85 13.15 -2.67 -11.30
N PHE A 86 14.00 -3.53 -10.77
CA PHE A 86 15.24 -3.91 -11.44
C PHE A 86 14.90 -4.97 -12.49
N PHE A 87 15.32 -4.75 -13.72
CA PHE A 87 15.20 -5.74 -14.79
C PHE A 87 16.53 -6.48 -14.94
N ASN A 88 16.45 -7.81 -14.98
CA ASN A 88 17.57 -8.65 -15.38
C ASN A 88 17.47 -8.85 -16.89
N ILE A 89 18.41 -8.29 -17.65
CA ILE A 89 18.47 -8.40 -19.10
C ILE A 89 19.56 -9.42 -19.45
N ALA A 90 19.18 -10.48 -20.16
CA ALA A 90 20.11 -11.44 -20.74
C ALA A 90 20.30 -11.12 -22.22
N THR A 91 21.53 -11.19 -22.71
CA THR A 91 21.89 -10.93 -24.10
C THR A 91 22.85 -12.02 -24.58
N LEU A 92 22.96 -12.15 -25.91
CA LEU A 92 23.95 -13.00 -26.58
C LEU A 92 24.95 -12.12 -27.33
N ASN A 93 26.14 -12.66 -27.62
CA ASN A 93 27.14 -11.97 -28.41
C ASN A 93 26.72 -11.97 -29.89
N GLU A 94 26.35 -10.82 -30.43
CA GLU A 94 25.82 -10.69 -31.78
C GLU A 94 26.27 -9.37 -32.39
N ALA A 95 27.35 -9.41 -33.18
CA ALA A 95 27.80 -8.21 -33.88
C ALA A 95 26.83 -7.87 -35.04
N PRO A 96 26.46 -6.58 -35.25
CA PRO A 96 26.97 -5.39 -34.58
C PRO A 96 26.13 -4.92 -33.36
N TYR A 97 25.09 -5.66 -32.97
CA TYR A 97 24.08 -5.23 -32.00
C TYR A 97 24.55 -5.30 -30.55
N VAL A 98 25.19 -6.40 -30.14
CA VAL A 98 25.70 -6.63 -28.79
C VAL A 98 27.12 -7.17 -28.88
N MET A 99 28.07 -6.41 -28.35
CA MET A 99 29.48 -6.77 -28.33
C MET A 99 30.02 -6.68 -26.89
N TYR A 100 30.70 -7.72 -26.44
CA TYR A 100 31.36 -7.72 -25.14
C TYR A 100 32.83 -7.30 -25.27
N ARG A 101 33.29 -6.43 -24.36
CA ARG A 101 34.68 -5.98 -24.28
C ARG A 101 35.17 -6.04 -22.84
N PRO A 102 36.45 -6.32 -22.61
CA PRO A 102 37.03 -6.23 -21.27
C PRO A 102 36.93 -4.79 -20.75
N THR A 103 36.81 -4.66 -19.44
CA THR A 103 36.93 -3.37 -18.76
C THR A 103 38.36 -2.84 -18.87
N ASP A 104 38.53 -1.53 -18.74
CA ASP A 104 39.84 -0.90 -18.67
C ASP A 104 40.67 -1.51 -17.52
N ALA A 105 41.93 -1.88 -17.81
CA ALA A 105 42.77 -2.65 -16.91
C ALA A 105 43.24 -1.87 -15.67
N LEU A 106 43.29 -0.54 -15.75
CA LEU A 106 43.74 0.33 -14.65
C LEU A 106 42.57 0.79 -13.79
N THR A 107 41.43 1.11 -14.41
CA THR A 107 40.27 1.71 -13.74
C THR A 107 39.16 0.71 -13.43
N GLY A 108 39.13 -0.45 -14.08
CA GLY A 108 38.06 -1.45 -13.95
C GLY A 108 36.70 -0.98 -14.48
N LYS A 109 36.66 0.12 -15.24
CA LYS A 109 35.42 0.72 -15.76
C LYS A 109 35.20 0.33 -17.23
N CYS A 110 33.93 0.35 -17.65
CA CYS A 110 33.55 0.24 -19.05
C CYS A 110 33.72 1.61 -19.72
N ASN A 111 34.30 1.62 -20.92
CA ASN A 111 34.40 2.84 -21.72
C ASN A 111 33.03 3.20 -22.30
N TYR A 112 32.62 4.48 -22.19
CA TYR A 112 31.34 4.96 -22.75
C TYR A 112 31.28 4.69 -24.26
N PRO A 113 30.16 4.17 -24.81
CA PRO A 113 28.84 3.99 -24.21
C PRO A 113 28.56 2.59 -23.60
N ALA A 114 29.58 1.80 -23.29
CA ALA A 114 29.39 0.43 -22.79
C ALA A 114 28.85 0.37 -21.35
N THR A 115 28.03 -0.64 -21.07
CA THR A 115 27.50 -0.93 -19.73
C THR A 115 28.16 -2.15 -19.12
N LYS A 116 28.24 -2.19 -17.79
CA LYS A 116 28.81 -3.32 -17.05
C LYS A 116 27.87 -4.51 -17.16
N CYS A 117 28.39 -5.65 -17.59
CA CYS A 117 27.67 -6.91 -17.66
C CYS A 117 28.48 -8.03 -16.98
N ARG A 118 27.80 -9.13 -16.66
CA ARG A 118 28.43 -10.38 -16.22
C ARG A 118 28.26 -11.39 -17.34
N VAL A 119 29.37 -11.93 -17.83
CA VAL A 119 29.33 -13.02 -18.80
C VAL A 119 29.29 -14.33 -18.03
N VAL A 120 28.26 -15.14 -18.27
CA VAL A 120 28.12 -16.49 -17.73
C VAL A 120 28.22 -17.43 -18.92
N TYR A 121 29.39 -18.05 -19.10
CA TYR A 121 29.50 -19.20 -19.99
C TYR A 121 29.01 -20.42 -19.21
N ASN A 122 28.08 -21.19 -19.78
CA ASN A 122 27.89 -22.54 -19.29
C ASN A 122 29.21 -23.27 -19.55
N ALA A 123 29.90 -23.65 -18.48
CA ALA A 123 30.98 -24.63 -18.57
C ALA A 123 30.34 -25.98 -18.91
N THR A 124 30.01 -26.17 -20.18
CA THR A 124 29.80 -27.50 -20.74
C THR A 124 31.17 -28.04 -21.10
N GLU A 125 31.49 -29.17 -20.45
CA GLU A 125 32.64 -30.09 -20.57
C GLU A 125 33.49 -29.98 -21.84
#